data_AF-A0A0B0MPJ2-F1
#
_entry.id   AF-A0A0B0MPJ2-F1
#
_cell.length_a   1.000
_cell.length_b   1.000
_cell.length_c   1.000
_cell.angle_alpha   90.00
_cell.angle_beta   90.00
_cell.angle_gamma   90.00
#
_symmetry.space_group_name_H-M   'P 1'
#
loop_
_entity.id
_entity.type
_entity.pdbx_description
1 polymer ?
#
loop_
_entity_poly.entity_id
_entity_poly.type
_entity_poly.pdbx_seq_one_letter_code
_entity_poly.pdbx_strand_id
1 'polypeptide(L)'
;MLVGVSVNALILIIMYWRLLSVHKDEEDGTGEIVGEDDVSSHRFSPATMSHISASNSMDHVQSSPNNINGSLATHLDSIRNRINSGDQLESQRSPCGSIDSNDISTPAQFSEEKESKTEHWKNKMWKLCVYLVTIGMLVALLMGLNMSWTAITASLALVVLDFKDARPCLEKVSYSLLIFFCGMFITVEGFNKTGIPSTLWNFMEPHAQVDRVSGVAVLAIVILLLSNVASNVPTVLLLGGRVAASAAAISASEEKKAWLILAWVSTVAGNLSLLGSAANLIVCEQARRAPQLDYTLSFWNHLKFGVPSTLIVTAIGLTLIR
;
A
#
# COMPACT_ATOMS: atom_id res chain seq x y z
N MET A 1 -6.19 -22.89 3.21
CA MET A 1 -5.49 -21.58 3.07
C MET A 1 -4.01 -21.67 3.43
N LEU A 2 -3.64 -22.16 4.63
CA LEU A 2 -2.24 -22.21 5.08
C LEU A 2 -1.30 -22.93 4.09
N VAL A 3 -1.72 -24.11 3.59
CA VAL A 3 -0.98 -24.86 2.56
C VAL A 3 -0.72 -24.05 1.30
N GLY A 4 -1.73 -23.32 0.80
CA GLY A 4 -1.57 -22.48 -0.39
C GLY A 4 -0.58 -21.34 -0.17
N VAL A 5 -0.60 -20.71 1.00
CA VAL A 5 0.36 -19.66 1.39
C VAL A 5 1.78 -20.24 1.45
N SER A 6 1.96 -21.38 2.14
CA SER A 6 3.27 -22.03 2.27
C SER A 6 3.84 -22.47 0.93
N VAL A 7 3.03 -23.07 0.05
CA VAL A 7 3.45 -23.51 -1.28
C VAL A 7 3.83 -22.31 -2.15
N ASN A 8 3.02 -21.26 -2.17
CA ASN A 8 3.33 -20.06 -2.94
C ASN A 8 4.61 -19.37 -2.44
N ALA A 9 4.79 -19.28 -1.11
CA ALA A 9 6.00 -18.74 -0.53
C ALA A 9 7.23 -19.57 -0.93
N LEU A 10 7.14 -20.91 -0.88
CA LEU A 10 8.22 -21.79 -1.29
C LEU A 10 8.58 -21.60 -2.78
N ILE A 11 7.57 -21.53 -3.66
CA ILE A 11 7.79 -21.30 -5.11
C ILE A 11 8.50 -19.96 -5.34
N LEU A 12 8.07 -18.89 -4.66
CA LEU A 12 8.72 -17.58 -4.76
C LEU A 12 10.17 -17.65 -4.26
N ILE A 13 10.42 -18.27 -3.11
CA ILE A 13 11.78 -18.44 -2.56
C ILE A 13 12.66 -19.18 -3.55
N ILE A 14 12.17 -20.26 -4.17
CA ILE A 14 12.94 -21.04 -5.17
C ILE A 14 13.21 -20.21 -6.42
N MET A 15 12.19 -19.53 -6.96
CA MET A 15 12.32 -18.74 -8.19
C MET A 15 13.27 -17.56 -8.04
N TYR A 16 13.23 -16.90 -6.88
CA TYR A 16 14.02 -15.71 -6.60
C TYR A 16 15.26 -16.02 -5.73
N TRP A 17 15.57 -17.30 -5.49
CA TRP A 17 16.67 -17.73 -4.64
C TRP A 17 17.99 -17.07 -5.02
N ARG A 18 18.30 -17.02 -6.33
CA ARG A 18 19.52 -16.40 -6.84
C ARG A 18 19.56 -14.88 -6.72
N LEU A 19 18.41 -14.22 -6.79
CA LEU A 19 18.32 -12.76 -6.58
C LEU A 19 18.48 -12.42 -5.10
N LEU A 20 17.95 -13.26 -4.21
CA LEU A 20 18.09 -13.14 -2.76
C LEU A 20 19.49 -13.50 -2.26
N SER A 21 20.21 -14.41 -2.93
CA SER A 21 21.55 -14.82 -2.51
C SER A 21 22.64 -13.81 -2.85
N VAL A 22 22.53 -13.08 -3.96
CA VAL A 22 23.60 -12.17 -4.44
C VAL A 22 23.79 -10.94 -3.53
N HIS A 23 22.73 -10.42 -2.91
CA HIS A 23 22.87 -9.32 -1.93
C HIS A 23 23.65 -9.69 -0.67
N LYS A 24 23.84 -10.98 -0.40
CA LYS A 24 24.58 -11.45 0.77
C LYS A 24 26.10 -11.51 0.54
N ASP A 25 26.54 -11.64 -0.72
CA ASP A 25 27.95 -11.83 -1.05
C ASP A 25 28.68 -10.48 -1.31
N GLU A 26 27.96 -9.38 -1.57
CA GLU A 26 28.55 -8.04 -1.75
C GLU A 26 28.75 -7.28 -0.42
N GLU A 27 27.98 -7.56 0.63
CA GLU A 27 28.19 -6.94 1.96
C GLU A 27 29.34 -7.57 2.76
N ASP A 28 29.75 -8.80 2.43
CA ASP A 28 30.81 -9.54 3.15
C ASP A 28 32.17 -9.49 2.43
N GLY A 29 32.25 -8.80 1.27
CA GLY A 29 33.44 -8.75 0.40
C GLY A 29 34.41 -7.60 0.67
N THR A 30 34.09 -6.66 1.56
CA THR A 30 34.96 -5.54 1.95
C THR A 30 35.42 -5.65 3.40
N GLY A 31 35.99 -6.80 3.76
CA GLY A 31 36.88 -6.94 4.91
C GLY A 31 38.32 -6.84 4.43
N GLU A 32 38.84 -5.62 4.35
CA GLU A 32 40.23 -5.33 4.00
C GLU A 32 41.17 -6.05 4.96
N ILE A 33 41.98 -6.96 4.39
CA ILE A 33 43.03 -7.69 5.09
C ILE A 33 44.15 -6.70 5.38
N VAL A 34 44.06 -5.99 6.50
CA VAL A 34 45.19 -5.24 7.06
C VAL A 34 46.02 -6.23 7.86
N GLY A 35 47.17 -6.60 7.30
CA GLY A 35 48.19 -7.38 8.00
C GLY A 35 48.66 -6.62 9.24
N GLU A 36 48.48 -7.25 10.40
CA GLU A 36 49.18 -6.88 11.62
C GLU A 36 50.67 -7.13 11.38
N ASP A 37 51.47 -6.07 11.35
CA ASP A 37 52.81 -6.06 11.93
C ASP A 37 53.32 -4.62 12.07
N ASP A 38 53.59 -4.29 13.34
CA ASP A 38 54.74 -3.53 13.83
C ASP A 38 54.68 -2.02 14.19
N VAL A 39 54.92 -1.84 15.49
CA VAL A 39 55.64 -0.76 16.19
C VAL A 39 54.90 0.53 16.56
N SER A 40 54.57 0.56 17.86
CA SER A 40 54.35 1.75 18.68
C SER A 40 55.52 2.74 18.63
N SER A 41 55.23 4.01 18.32
CA SER A 41 55.92 5.12 18.96
C SER A 41 55.01 6.35 19.06
N HIS A 42 54.87 6.85 20.29
CA HIS A 42 54.19 8.09 20.61
C HIS A 42 54.92 9.29 20.00
N ARG A 43 54.19 10.38 19.66
CA ARG A 43 54.28 11.69 20.37
C ARG A 43 53.67 12.89 19.62
N PHE A 44 52.83 13.63 20.36
CA PHE A 44 52.36 15.03 20.28
C PHE A 44 51.54 15.56 19.08
N SER A 45 50.32 16.01 19.40
CA SER A 45 49.58 17.07 18.68
C SER A 45 50.20 18.44 18.94
N PRO A 46 49.96 19.43 18.06
CA PRO A 46 48.98 20.45 18.44
C PRO A 46 48.06 20.90 17.29
N ALA A 47 46.90 21.42 17.70
CA ALA A 47 45.92 22.09 16.87
C ALA A 47 46.43 23.42 16.32
N THR A 48 46.08 23.74 15.06
CA THR A 48 46.18 25.10 14.52
C THR A 48 44.99 25.38 13.59
N MET A 49 44.18 26.38 13.97
CA MET A 49 43.21 27.08 13.11
C MET A 49 43.93 28.19 12.32
N SER A 50 43.58 28.40 11.06
CA SER A 50 43.73 29.71 10.40
C SER A 50 42.77 29.94 9.22
N HIS A 51 41.82 30.84 9.46
CA HIS A 51 41.25 31.92 8.63
C HIS A 51 41.33 31.94 7.08
N ILE A 52 40.13 32.08 6.48
CA ILE A 52 39.60 33.11 5.54
C ILE A 52 40.57 33.89 4.62
N SER A 53 40.33 33.82 3.30
CA SER A 53 40.11 34.93 2.32
C SER A 53 40.42 34.41 0.89
N ALA A 54 39.45 34.29 -0.02
CA ALA A 54 38.90 35.33 -0.91
C ALA A 54 39.66 35.52 -2.24
N SER A 55 38.86 35.60 -3.31
CA SER A 55 39.09 36.32 -4.58
C SER A 55 39.53 35.50 -5.81
N ASN A 56 38.58 35.41 -6.77
CA ASN A 56 38.65 35.70 -8.22
C ASN A 56 39.94 35.27 -8.97
N SER A 57 39.86 34.70 -10.17
CA SER A 57 39.52 35.48 -11.37
C SER A 57 39.57 34.62 -12.64
N MET A 58 38.67 34.95 -13.59
CA MET A 58 38.88 34.96 -15.06
C MET A 58 39.02 33.62 -15.79
N ASP A 59 38.49 33.41 -17.00
CA ASP A 59 37.68 34.25 -17.88
C ASP A 59 37.22 33.40 -19.07
N HIS A 60 36.34 34.02 -19.85
CA HIS A 60 36.11 33.84 -21.29
C HIS A 60 34.88 33.02 -21.71
N VAL A 61 34.03 33.47 -22.64
CA VAL A 61 33.57 34.78 -23.15
C VAL A 61 32.75 34.48 -24.41
N GLN A 62 31.77 35.33 -24.68
CA GLN A 62 31.10 35.60 -25.98
C GLN A 62 30.16 34.52 -26.53
N SER A 63 29.04 34.84 -27.18
CA SER A 63 28.21 36.04 -27.41
C SER A 63 27.20 35.57 -28.48
N SER A 64 25.90 35.91 -28.49
CA SER A 64 25.33 37.16 -29.01
C SER A 64 23.84 36.91 -29.40
N PRO A 65 23.00 37.92 -29.76
CA PRO A 65 21.74 38.19 -29.06
C PRO A 65 20.50 38.30 -29.99
N ASN A 66 19.31 38.54 -29.41
CA ASN A 66 18.33 39.56 -29.90
C ASN A 66 17.11 39.78 -28.97
N ASN A 67 17.24 40.84 -28.17
CA ASN A 67 16.36 41.95 -27.80
C ASN A 67 14.95 42.13 -28.47
N ILE A 68 13.93 42.57 -27.70
CA ILE A 68 13.26 43.91 -27.79
C ILE A 68 11.94 44.02 -26.95
N ASN A 69 12.01 44.94 -25.97
CA ASN A 69 11.09 46.01 -25.49
C ASN A 69 9.67 45.81 -24.90
N GLY A 70 9.48 46.54 -23.79
CA GLY A 70 8.21 47.16 -23.36
C GLY A 70 8.30 47.84 -21.98
N SER A 71 8.42 49.18 -21.93
CA SER A 71 8.54 50.02 -20.73
C SER A 71 7.20 50.53 -20.18
N LEU A 72 7.08 50.83 -18.87
CA LEU A 72 6.34 52.02 -18.38
C LEU A 72 6.67 52.32 -16.90
N ALA A 73 6.98 53.59 -16.62
CA ALA A 73 7.18 54.18 -15.29
C ALA A 73 6.01 55.11 -14.92
N THR A 74 5.72 55.27 -13.62
CA THR A 74 5.08 56.43 -12.90
C THR A 74 4.77 55.95 -11.46
N HIS A 75 5.51 56.32 -10.41
CA HIS A 75 5.53 57.58 -9.62
C HIS A 75 4.18 57.96 -8.97
N LEU A 76 4.07 57.83 -7.65
CA LEU A 76 3.50 58.84 -6.72
C LEU A 76 3.75 58.49 -5.24
N ASP A 77 4.24 59.51 -4.53
CA ASP A 77 4.65 59.60 -3.13
C ASP A 77 3.49 59.77 -2.12
N SER A 78 3.87 59.73 -0.83
CA SER A 78 3.28 60.46 0.33
C SER A 78 2.26 59.65 1.16
N ILE A 79 2.28 59.60 2.51
CA ILE A 79 2.52 60.64 3.51
C ILE A 79 3.12 60.05 4.81
N ARG A 80 4.01 60.86 5.40
CA ARG A 80 4.67 60.81 6.72
C ARG A 80 3.95 61.72 7.71
N ASN A 81 3.86 61.36 8.99
CA ASN A 81 3.86 62.24 10.20
C ASN A 81 3.37 61.46 11.43
N ARG A 82 3.77 61.68 12.70
CA ARG A 82 4.45 62.80 13.40
C ARG A 82 4.89 62.29 14.80
N ILE A 83 6.15 62.51 15.26
CA ILE A 83 6.59 63.48 16.32
C ILE A 83 6.19 63.05 17.76
N ASN A 84 7.08 62.93 18.77
CA ASN A 84 7.93 63.99 19.34
C ASN A 84 9.06 63.49 20.28
N SER A 85 10.22 64.18 20.23
CA SER A 85 11.18 64.63 21.27
C SER A 85 11.41 63.79 22.55
N GLY A 86 12.62 63.52 23.05
CA GLY A 86 13.89 64.27 23.02
C GLY A 86 14.18 64.84 24.41
N ASP A 87 15.10 64.23 25.17
CA ASP A 87 15.97 64.92 26.15
C ASP A 87 17.09 63.99 26.68
N GLN A 88 18.27 64.60 26.83
CA GLN A 88 19.54 64.02 27.28
C GLN A 88 19.72 64.16 28.80
N LEU A 89 20.43 63.23 29.44
CA LEU A 89 21.38 63.54 30.53
C LEU A 89 22.28 62.33 30.86
N GLU A 90 23.60 62.55 30.76
CA GLU A 90 24.67 61.66 31.22
C GLU A 90 24.83 61.69 32.75
N SER A 91 25.12 60.55 33.38
CA SER A 91 26.18 60.47 34.41
C SER A 91 26.51 59.03 34.87
N GLN A 92 27.75 58.63 34.56
CA GLN A 92 28.77 57.99 35.43
C GLN A 92 28.46 56.88 36.46
N ARG A 93 29.34 55.85 36.36
CA ARG A 93 29.99 55.00 37.40
C ARG A 93 29.30 53.72 37.91
N SER A 94 29.94 52.59 37.61
CA SER A 94 29.94 51.33 38.39
C SER A 94 30.59 51.56 39.78
N PRO A 95 30.31 50.74 40.83
CA PRO A 95 30.85 49.36 40.88
C PRO A 95 29.98 48.30 41.61
N CYS A 96 30.34 47.04 41.32
CA CYS A 96 30.12 45.76 42.02
C CYS A 96 29.26 45.72 43.31
N GLY A 97 28.29 44.81 43.33
CA GLY A 97 27.59 44.34 44.53
C GLY A 97 27.01 42.94 44.29
N SER A 98 27.48 41.98 45.08
CA SER A 98 27.18 40.55 45.05
C SER A 98 26.00 40.18 45.97
N ILE A 99 25.31 39.06 45.65
CA ILE A 99 24.37 38.29 46.50
C ILE A 99 22.98 38.98 46.61
N ASP A 100 21.83 38.38 46.27
CA ASP A 100 21.33 37.06 46.66
C ASP A 100 20.29 36.50 45.68
N SER A 101 20.19 35.19 45.67
CA SER A 101 19.24 34.41 44.89
C SER A 101 17.86 34.43 45.56
N ASN A 102 16.80 34.61 44.79
CA ASN A 102 15.46 34.13 45.16
C ASN A 102 14.63 33.89 43.89
N ASP A 103 14.60 32.63 43.50
CA ASP A 103 13.48 31.89 42.90
C ASP A 103 12.43 32.68 42.11
N ILE A 104 12.68 32.84 40.81
CA ILE A 104 11.63 32.81 39.80
C ILE A 104 12.11 31.92 38.66
N SER A 105 12.18 30.62 38.93
CA SER A 105 12.04 29.62 37.88
C SER A 105 10.63 29.04 37.98
N THR A 106 10.07 28.68 36.82
CA THR A 106 8.90 27.80 36.65
C THR A 106 7.48 28.38 36.82
N PRO A 107 6.98 29.05 35.78
CA PRO A 107 5.63 28.73 35.25
C PRO A 107 5.67 28.04 33.88
N ALA A 108 6.76 28.26 33.12
CA ALA A 108 6.87 27.81 31.74
C ALA A 108 7.10 26.29 31.61
N GLN A 109 8.03 25.71 32.38
CA GLN A 109 8.36 24.28 32.24
C GLN A 109 7.25 23.34 32.75
N PHE A 110 6.49 23.74 33.78
CA PHE A 110 5.35 22.95 34.26
C PHE A 110 4.16 22.96 33.29
N SER A 111 4.03 24.06 32.52
CA SER A 111 3.00 24.20 31.49
C SER A 111 3.34 23.37 30.25
N GLU A 112 4.60 23.38 29.82
CA GLU A 112 5.09 22.56 28.69
C GLU A 112 5.05 21.04 28.98
N GLU A 113 5.37 20.60 30.20
CA GLU A 113 5.31 19.17 30.56
C GLU A 113 3.87 18.65 30.62
N LYS A 114 2.91 19.48 31.07
CA LYS A 114 1.47 19.14 31.07
C LYS A 114 0.87 19.12 29.67
N GLU A 115 1.25 20.05 28.79
CA GLU A 115 0.81 20.04 27.39
C GLU A 115 1.28 18.78 26.67
N SER A 116 2.54 18.37 26.81
CA SER A 116 3.06 17.19 26.12
C SER A 116 2.39 15.87 26.56
N LYS A 117 2.10 15.71 27.86
CA LYS A 117 1.37 14.54 28.39
C LYS A 117 -0.09 14.49 27.91
N THR A 118 -0.73 15.65 27.78
CA THR A 118 -2.12 15.76 27.35
C THR A 118 -2.28 15.39 25.87
N GLU A 119 -1.38 15.86 25.02
CA GLU A 119 -1.34 15.51 23.60
C GLU A 119 -1.04 14.03 23.37
N HIS A 120 -0.16 13.42 24.18
CA HIS A 120 0.09 11.98 24.12
C HIS A 120 -1.14 11.14 24.50
N TRP A 121 -1.88 11.55 25.53
CA TRP A 121 -3.11 10.85 25.96
C TRP A 121 -4.23 10.96 24.93
N LYS A 122 -4.45 12.15 24.35
CA LYS A 122 -5.38 12.36 23.24
C LYS A 122 -5.05 11.46 22.04
N ASN A 123 -3.78 11.40 21.64
CA ASN A 123 -3.35 10.53 20.54
C ASN A 123 -3.54 9.03 20.84
N LYS A 124 -3.39 8.62 22.10
CA LYS A 124 -3.64 7.23 22.52
C LYS A 124 -5.13 6.91 22.49
N MET A 125 -5.98 7.80 22.99
CA MET A 125 -7.44 7.66 22.95
C MET A 125 -7.97 7.68 21.51
N TRP A 126 -7.42 8.55 20.66
CA TRP A 126 -7.67 8.60 19.23
C TRP A 126 -7.42 7.26 18.55
N LYS A 127 -6.21 6.72 18.72
CA LYS A 127 -5.84 5.39 18.18
C LYS A 127 -6.77 4.30 18.71
N LEU A 128 -7.10 4.32 20.00
CA LEU A 128 -8.03 3.37 20.60
C LEU A 128 -9.41 3.42 19.93
N CYS A 129 -9.97 4.61 19.71
CA CYS A 129 -11.23 4.77 18.99
C CYS A 129 -11.18 4.20 17.57
N VAL A 130 -10.11 4.48 16.81
CA VAL A 130 -9.92 3.92 15.46
C VAL A 130 -9.89 2.40 15.49
N TYR A 131 -9.16 1.81 16.44
CA TYR A 131 -9.15 0.35 16.62
C TYR A 131 -10.52 -0.21 17.02
N LEU A 132 -11.26 0.47 17.89
CA LEU A 132 -12.61 0.04 18.27
C LEU A 132 -13.58 0.07 17.08
N VAL A 133 -13.54 1.11 16.24
CA VAL A 133 -14.39 1.18 15.04
C VAL A 133 -14.04 0.08 14.05
N THR A 134 -12.76 -0.17 13.81
CA THR A 134 -12.31 -1.22 12.88
C THR A 134 -12.62 -2.63 13.38
N ILE A 135 -12.43 -2.90 14.69
CA ILE A 135 -12.84 -4.17 15.31
C ILE A 135 -14.37 -4.30 15.30
N GLY A 136 -15.11 -3.24 15.61
CA GLY A 136 -16.58 -3.24 15.55
C GLY A 136 -17.09 -3.55 14.16
N MET A 137 -16.49 -2.95 13.13
CA MET A 137 -16.77 -3.26 11.72
C MET A 137 -16.50 -4.74 11.42
N LEU A 138 -15.36 -5.28 11.86
CA LEU A 138 -15.02 -6.70 11.64
C LEU A 138 -16.03 -7.63 12.33
N VAL A 139 -16.37 -7.37 13.59
CA VAL A 139 -17.38 -8.15 14.34
C VAL A 139 -18.73 -8.09 13.63
N ALA A 140 -19.13 -6.92 13.15
CA ALA A 140 -20.37 -6.75 12.41
C ALA A 140 -20.40 -7.59 11.11
N LEU A 141 -19.31 -7.60 10.35
CA LEU A 141 -19.17 -8.45 9.17
C LEU A 141 -19.24 -9.94 9.51
N LEU A 142 -18.62 -10.37 10.62
CA LEU A 142 -18.66 -11.77 11.08
C LEU A 142 -20.05 -12.18 11.58
N MET A 143 -20.83 -11.25 12.13
CA MET A 143 -22.23 -11.45 12.51
C MET A 143 -23.19 -11.50 11.30
N GLY A 144 -22.69 -11.31 10.08
CA GLY A 144 -23.50 -11.36 8.86
C GLY A 144 -24.32 -10.10 8.60
N LEU A 145 -23.98 -8.96 9.22
CA LEU A 145 -24.57 -7.67 8.87
C LEU A 145 -24.25 -7.32 7.41
N ASN A 146 -25.08 -6.47 6.81
CA ASN A 146 -24.90 -6.08 5.41
C ASN A 146 -23.52 -5.44 5.21
N MET A 147 -22.73 -6.01 4.30
CA MET A 147 -21.34 -5.63 4.08
C MET A 147 -21.18 -4.16 3.68
N SER A 148 -22.05 -3.66 2.80
CA SER A 148 -22.01 -2.28 2.29
C SER A 148 -22.34 -1.28 3.39
N TRP A 149 -23.43 -1.49 4.13
CA TRP A 149 -23.82 -0.61 5.23
C TRP A 149 -22.75 -0.61 6.33
N THR A 150 -22.23 -1.77 6.69
CA THR A 150 -21.20 -1.91 7.72
C THR A 150 -19.93 -1.13 7.36
N ALA A 151 -19.46 -1.26 6.11
CA ALA A 151 -18.28 -0.54 5.63
C ALA A 151 -18.50 0.99 5.57
N ILE A 152 -19.66 1.44 5.07
CA ILE A 152 -19.99 2.87 4.98
C ILE A 152 -20.12 3.48 6.38
N THR A 153 -20.79 2.80 7.32
CA THR A 153 -20.92 3.29 8.70
C THR A 153 -19.56 3.38 9.38
N ALA A 154 -18.69 2.37 9.21
CA ALA A 154 -17.34 2.41 9.76
C ALA A 154 -16.51 3.55 9.14
N SER A 155 -16.56 3.71 7.81
CA SER A 155 -15.90 4.82 7.11
C SER A 155 -16.39 6.18 7.59
N LEU A 156 -17.72 6.34 7.74
CA LEU A 156 -18.32 7.58 8.21
C LEU A 156 -17.91 7.87 9.66
N ALA A 157 -17.93 6.87 10.53
CA ALA A 157 -17.47 7.01 11.91
C ALA A 157 -16.00 7.44 11.97
N LEU A 158 -15.12 6.88 11.14
CA LEU A 158 -13.71 7.28 11.07
C LEU A 158 -13.54 8.72 10.55
N VAL A 159 -14.32 9.13 9.56
CA VAL A 159 -14.29 10.52 9.04
C VAL A 159 -14.78 11.51 10.10
N VAL A 160 -15.87 11.19 10.79
CA VAL A 160 -16.42 12.03 11.87
C VAL A 160 -15.42 12.13 13.03
N LEU A 161 -14.79 11.02 13.38
CA LEU A 161 -13.75 10.99 14.39
C LEU A 161 -12.59 11.91 13.97
N ASP A 162 -12.13 11.89 12.70
CA ASP A 162 -10.88 12.59 12.31
C ASP A 162 -11.04 14.11 12.31
N PHE A 163 -12.28 14.63 12.33
CA PHE A 163 -12.63 16.06 12.32
C PHE A 163 -11.86 16.87 11.25
N LYS A 164 -11.43 16.21 10.17
CA LYS A 164 -10.66 16.76 9.06
C LYS A 164 -11.45 16.69 7.77
N ASP A 165 -10.97 17.41 6.77
CA ASP A 165 -11.50 17.32 5.41
C ASP A 165 -11.39 15.86 4.93
N ALA A 166 -12.51 15.29 4.47
CA ALA A 166 -12.58 13.94 3.96
C ALA A 166 -11.95 13.80 2.57
N ARG A 167 -11.71 14.91 1.85
CA ARG A 167 -11.18 14.90 0.48
C ARG A 167 -9.90 14.06 0.33
N PRO A 168 -8.85 14.22 1.16
CA PRO A 168 -7.63 13.43 1.01
C PRO A 168 -7.85 11.92 1.25
N CYS A 169 -8.87 11.55 2.02
CA CYS A 169 -9.25 10.15 2.21
C CYS A 169 -10.01 9.61 0.99
N LEU A 170 -10.94 10.40 0.43
CA LEU A 170 -11.72 10.03 -0.74
C LEU A 170 -10.90 9.98 -2.03
N GLU A 171 -9.84 10.77 -2.15
CA GLU A 171 -8.90 10.72 -3.28
C GLU A 171 -8.10 9.42 -3.35
N LYS A 172 -7.95 8.71 -2.22
CA LYS A 172 -7.30 7.38 -2.18
C LYS A 172 -8.17 6.28 -2.76
N VAL A 173 -9.46 6.54 -2.98
CA VAL A 173 -10.38 5.56 -3.58
C VAL A 173 -10.09 5.44 -5.08
N SER A 174 -9.87 4.22 -5.56
CA SER A 174 -9.71 3.95 -6.99
C SER A 174 -11.04 3.95 -7.73
N TYR A 175 -11.57 5.12 -8.09
CA TYR A 175 -12.84 5.26 -8.81
C TYR A 175 -12.90 4.47 -10.13
N SER A 176 -11.79 4.44 -10.88
CA SER A 176 -11.69 3.65 -12.12
C SER A 176 -11.97 2.16 -11.89
N LEU A 177 -11.51 1.63 -10.75
CA LEU A 177 -11.72 0.24 -10.39
C LEU A 177 -13.18 -0.02 -9.94
N LEU A 178 -13.80 0.94 -9.25
CA LEU A 178 -15.21 0.85 -8.87
C LEU A 178 -16.12 0.80 -10.12
N ILE A 179 -15.86 1.67 -11.09
CA ILE A 179 -16.59 1.69 -12.38
C ILE A 179 -16.34 0.38 -13.14
N PHE A 180 -15.10 -0.13 -13.13
CA PHE A 180 -14.77 -1.42 -13.73
C PHE A 180 -15.60 -2.58 -13.14
N PHE A 181 -15.72 -2.68 -11.82
CA PHE A 181 -16.55 -3.73 -11.19
C PHE A 181 -18.04 -3.55 -11.49
N CYS A 182 -18.54 -2.31 -11.53
CA CYS A 182 -19.92 -2.05 -11.92
C CYS A 182 -20.19 -2.55 -13.36
N GLY A 183 -19.32 -2.18 -14.31
CA GLY A 183 -19.42 -2.63 -15.69
C GLY A 183 -19.28 -4.14 -15.84
N MET A 184 -18.37 -4.76 -15.09
CA MET A 184 -18.18 -6.21 -15.04
C MET A 184 -19.46 -6.92 -14.59
N PHE A 185 -20.07 -6.52 -13.47
CA PHE A 185 -21.29 -7.17 -12.98
C PHE A 185 -22.48 -6.98 -13.91
N ILE A 186 -22.65 -5.80 -14.51
CA ILE A 186 -23.70 -5.56 -15.52
C ILE A 186 -23.48 -6.48 -16.73
N THR A 187 -22.24 -6.58 -17.22
CA THR A 187 -21.90 -7.42 -18.38
C THR A 187 -22.11 -8.89 -18.09
N VAL A 188 -21.74 -9.35 -16.89
CA VAL A 188 -21.88 -10.75 -16.46
C VAL A 188 -23.35 -11.13 -16.31
N GLU A 189 -24.17 -10.26 -15.72
CA GLU A 189 -25.61 -10.45 -15.63
C GLU A 189 -26.25 -10.45 -17.03
N GLY A 190 -25.86 -9.53 -17.90
CA GLY A 190 -26.29 -9.50 -19.30
C GLY A 190 -25.92 -10.78 -20.05
N PHE A 191 -24.69 -11.26 -19.86
CA PHE A 191 -24.19 -12.51 -20.45
C PHE A 191 -24.96 -13.73 -19.92
N ASN A 192 -25.27 -13.79 -18.63
CA ASN A 192 -26.07 -14.86 -18.03
C ASN A 192 -27.48 -14.94 -18.66
N LYS A 193 -28.08 -13.79 -18.99
CA LYS A 193 -29.39 -13.70 -19.67
C LYS A 193 -29.39 -14.18 -21.12
N THR A 194 -28.23 -14.26 -21.79
CA THR A 194 -28.15 -14.77 -23.18
C THR A 194 -28.44 -16.27 -23.29
N GLY A 195 -28.38 -17.01 -22.18
CA GLY A 195 -28.50 -18.47 -22.17
C GLY A 195 -27.25 -19.22 -22.62
N ILE A 196 -26.23 -18.53 -23.17
CA ILE A 196 -24.95 -19.14 -23.58
C ILE A 196 -24.30 -19.91 -22.41
N PRO A 197 -24.20 -19.34 -21.18
CA PRO A 197 -23.65 -20.09 -20.05
C PRO A 197 -24.44 -21.36 -19.71
N SER A 198 -25.78 -21.31 -19.84
CA SER A 198 -26.63 -22.49 -19.62
C SER A 198 -26.36 -23.58 -20.65
N THR A 199 -26.24 -23.21 -21.93
CA THR A 199 -25.95 -24.17 -23.01
C THR A 199 -24.57 -24.82 -22.83
N LEU A 200 -23.56 -24.02 -22.48
CA LEU A 200 -22.22 -24.52 -22.20
C LEU A 200 -22.22 -25.46 -20.98
N TRP A 201 -22.96 -25.10 -19.92
CA TRP A 201 -23.11 -25.94 -18.74
C TRP A 201 -23.75 -27.30 -19.10
N ASN A 202 -24.87 -27.30 -19.82
CA ASN A 202 -25.57 -28.54 -20.18
C ASN A 202 -24.69 -29.49 -21.01
N PHE A 203 -23.79 -28.95 -21.83
CA PHE A 203 -22.80 -29.74 -22.57
C PHE A 203 -21.70 -30.32 -21.67
N MET A 204 -21.23 -29.53 -20.71
CA MET A 204 -20.14 -29.87 -19.81
C MET A 204 -20.56 -30.78 -18.64
N GLU A 205 -21.77 -30.61 -18.13
CA GLU A 205 -22.30 -31.25 -16.92
C GLU A 205 -22.12 -32.77 -16.88
N PRO A 206 -22.40 -33.54 -17.95
CA PRO A 206 -22.19 -35.00 -17.96
C PRO A 206 -20.74 -35.41 -17.67
N HIS A 207 -19.79 -34.53 -17.99
CA HIS A 207 -18.35 -34.77 -17.83
C HIS A 207 -17.78 -34.11 -16.57
N ALA A 208 -18.56 -33.28 -15.87
CA ALA A 208 -18.12 -32.44 -14.75
C ALA A 208 -18.75 -32.83 -13.41
N GLN A 209 -19.33 -34.03 -13.31
CA GLN A 209 -19.96 -34.52 -12.09
C GLN A 209 -18.93 -34.72 -10.96
N VAL A 210 -19.26 -34.26 -9.76
CA VAL A 210 -18.35 -34.21 -8.61
C VAL A 210 -18.16 -35.54 -7.88
N ASP A 211 -18.95 -36.56 -8.22
CA ASP A 211 -18.84 -37.94 -7.72
C ASP A 211 -17.60 -38.66 -8.27
N ARG A 212 -17.11 -38.24 -9.45
CA ARG A 212 -15.96 -38.84 -10.13
C ARG A 212 -14.75 -37.92 -10.09
N VAL A 213 -13.58 -38.50 -9.88
CA VAL A 213 -12.29 -37.76 -9.91
C VAL A 213 -12.08 -37.06 -11.26
N SER A 214 -12.44 -37.72 -12.36
CA SER A 214 -12.37 -37.12 -13.70
C SER A 214 -13.31 -35.92 -13.83
N GLY A 215 -14.49 -35.96 -13.23
CA GLY A 215 -15.45 -34.86 -13.30
C GLY A 215 -15.05 -33.68 -12.44
N VAL A 216 -14.47 -33.91 -11.26
CA VAL A 216 -13.82 -32.86 -10.46
C VAL A 216 -12.69 -32.18 -11.24
N ALA A 217 -11.86 -32.94 -11.96
CA ALA A 217 -10.78 -32.39 -12.77
C ALA A 217 -11.31 -31.53 -13.94
N VAL A 218 -12.32 -32.01 -14.66
CA VAL A 218 -12.98 -31.25 -15.73
C VAL A 218 -13.60 -29.97 -15.19
N LEU A 219 -14.34 -30.05 -14.08
CA LEU A 219 -14.93 -28.90 -13.42
C LEU A 219 -13.87 -27.87 -12.99
N ALA A 220 -12.77 -28.33 -12.41
CA ALA A 220 -11.66 -27.45 -12.02
C ALA A 220 -11.04 -26.72 -13.21
N ILE A 221 -10.82 -27.41 -14.34
CA ILE A 221 -10.30 -26.79 -15.57
C ILE A 221 -11.26 -25.69 -16.06
N VAL A 222 -12.56 -25.96 -16.07
CA VAL A 222 -13.57 -24.98 -16.49
C VAL A 222 -13.55 -23.75 -15.59
N ILE A 223 -13.52 -23.94 -14.28
CA ILE A 223 -13.47 -22.84 -13.32
C ILE A 223 -12.18 -22.04 -13.47
N LEU A 224 -11.03 -22.70 -13.66
CA LEU A 224 -9.74 -22.04 -13.89
C LEU A 224 -9.78 -21.14 -15.13
N LEU A 225 -10.31 -21.66 -16.25
CA LEU A 225 -10.42 -20.92 -17.50
C LEU A 225 -11.40 -19.75 -17.35
N LEU A 226 -12.61 -20.01 -16.83
CA LEU A 226 -13.65 -19.00 -16.72
C LEU A 226 -13.24 -17.89 -15.74
N SER A 227 -12.56 -18.23 -14.64
CA SER A 227 -12.05 -17.25 -13.67
C SER A 227 -10.95 -16.36 -14.25
N ASN A 228 -10.22 -16.80 -15.27
CA ASN A 228 -9.22 -15.96 -15.94
C ASN A 228 -9.78 -15.12 -17.09
N VAL A 229 -10.94 -15.50 -17.64
CA VAL A 229 -11.64 -14.74 -18.68
C VAL A 229 -12.61 -13.71 -18.06
N ALA A 230 -13.39 -14.14 -17.08
CA ALA A 230 -14.46 -13.35 -16.47
C ALA A 230 -14.12 -12.79 -15.08
N SER A 231 -13.01 -13.22 -14.46
CA SER A 231 -12.68 -13.01 -13.03
C SER A 231 -13.40 -13.98 -12.07
N ASN A 232 -12.85 -14.10 -10.86
CA ASN A 232 -13.30 -15.04 -9.83
C ASN A 232 -14.77 -14.81 -9.43
N VAL A 233 -15.14 -13.58 -9.09
CA VAL A 233 -16.49 -13.27 -8.58
C VAL A 233 -17.56 -13.55 -9.64
N PRO A 234 -17.44 -13.04 -10.89
CA PRO A 234 -18.35 -13.42 -11.97
C PRO A 234 -18.46 -14.91 -12.22
N THR A 235 -17.34 -15.63 -12.17
CA THR A 235 -17.32 -17.08 -12.42
C THR A 235 -18.16 -17.82 -11.38
N VAL A 236 -18.05 -17.45 -10.11
CA VAL A 236 -18.87 -18.04 -9.04
C VAL A 236 -20.35 -17.70 -9.23
N LEU A 237 -20.68 -16.46 -9.64
CA LEU A 237 -22.06 -16.08 -9.92
C LEU A 237 -22.66 -16.84 -11.11
N LEU A 238 -21.86 -17.11 -12.15
CA LEU A 238 -22.30 -17.84 -13.34
C LEU A 238 -22.43 -19.35 -13.09
N LEU A 239 -21.49 -19.97 -12.36
CA LEU A 239 -21.44 -21.42 -12.19
C LEU A 239 -22.08 -21.91 -10.89
N GLY A 240 -22.08 -21.11 -9.83
CA GLY A 240 -22.41 -21.55 -8.47
C GLY A 240 -23.74 -22.28 -8.35
N GLY A 241 -24.83 -21.66 -8.80
CA GLY A 241 -26.15 -22.30 -8.73
C GLY A 241 -26.26 -23.58 -9.54
N ARG A 242 -25.58 -23.67 -10.69
CA ARG A 242 -25.64 -24.83 -11.59
C ARG A 242 -24.81 -26.00 -11.04
N VAL A 243 -23.59 -25.71 -10.59
CA VAL A 243 -22.69 -26.67 -9.95
C VAL A 243 -23.31 -27.23 -8.67
N ALA A 244 -23.88 -26.36 -7.83
CA ALA A 244 -24.55 -26.77 -6.60
C ALA A 244 -25.80 -27.62 -6.88
N ALA A 245 -26.66 -27.23 -7.83
CA ALA A 245 -27.85 -27.99 -8.18
C ALA A 245 -27.52 -29.39 -8.72
N SER A 246 -26.51 -29.48 -9.60
CA SER A 246 -26.05 -30.76 -10.16
C SER A 246 -25.51 -31.69 -9.07
N ALA A 247 -24.74 -31.16 -8.12
CA ALA A 247 -24.20 -31.92 -7.00
C ALA A 247 -25.26 -32.30 -5.94
N ALA A 248 -26.22 -31.41 -5.68
CA ALA A 248 -27.33 -31.66 -4.75
C ALA A 248 -28.25 -32.79 -5.23
N ALA A 249 -28.36 -33.01 -6.54
CA ALA A 249 -29.07 -34.15 -7.11
C ALA A 249 -28.42 -35.51 -6.75
N ILE A 250 -27.14 -35.50 -6.38
CA ILE A 250 -26.39 -36.69 -5.93
C ILE A 250 -26.55 -36.84 -4.41
N SER A 251 -26.14 -35.83 -3.63
CA SER A 251 -26.31 -35.79 -2.18
C SER A 251 -25.99 -34.41 -1.59
N ALA A 252 -26.45 -34.15 -0.37
CA ALA A 252 -26.11 -32.93 0.38
C ALA A 252 -24.62 -32.81 0.74
N SER A 253 -23.88 -33.92 0.83
CA SER A 253 -22.42 -33.88 1.01
C SER A 253 -21.71 -33.44 -0.27
N GLU A 254 -22.15 -33.96 -1.43
CA GLU A 254 -21.59 -33.57 -2.72
C GLU A 254 -21.89 -32.10 -3.05
N GLU A 255 -23.06 -31.56 -2.66
CA GLU A 255 -23.35 -30.13 -2.78
C GLU A 255 -22.31 -29.27 -2.04
N LYS A 256 -22.02 -29.60 -0.78
CA LYS A 256 -20.99 -28.91 0.02
C LYS A 256 -19.62 -29.02 -0.63
N LYS A 257 -19.26 -30.22 -1.09
CA LYS A 257 -18.00 -30.47 -1.80
C LYS A 257 -17.89 -29.64 -3.08
N ALA A 258 -18.97 -29.51 -3.84
CA ALA A 258 -19.01 -28.72 -5.06
C ALA A 258 -18.81 -27.22 -4.77
N TRP A 259 -19.43 -26.69 -3.70
CA TRP A 259 -19.15 -25.34 -3.22
C TRP A 259 -17.71 -25.15 -2.76
N LEU A 260 -17.12 -26.14 -2.07
CA LEU A 260 -15.71 -26.10 -1.66
C LEU A 260 -14.76 -26.12 -2.86
N ILE A 261 -15.02 -26.97 -3.86
CA ILE A 261 -14.25 -27.02 -5.11
C ILE A 261 -14.37 -25.67 -5.82
N LEU A 262 -15.58 -25.14 -5.99
CA LEU A 262 -15.81 -23.87 -6.66
C LEU A 262 -15.10 -22.72 -5.94
N ALA A 263 -15.25 -22.63 -4.62
CA ALA A 263 -14.60 -21.61 -3.80
C ALA A 263 -13.07 -21.72 -3.86
N TRP A 264 -12.52 -22.93 -3.76
CA TRP A 264 -11.08 -23.16 -3.81
C TRP A 264 -10.50 -22.82 -5.19
N VAL A 265 -11.02 -23.45 -6.24
CA VAL A 265 -10.46 -23.34 -7.59
C VAL A 265 -10.61 -21.92 -8.12
N SER A 266 -11.78 -21.27 -7.94
CA SER A 266 -11.96 -19.87 -8.37
C SER A 266 -11.03 -18.92 -7.62
N THR A 267 -10.78 -19.15 -6.31
CA THR A 267 -9.86 -18.31 -5.54
C THR A 267 -8.42 -18.46 -6.04
N VAL A 268 -7.96 -19.69 -6.25
CA VAL A 268 -6.60 -20.00 -6.70
C VAL A 268 -6.37 -19.58 -8.15
N ALA A 269 -7.40 -19.68 -9.01
CA ALA A 269 -7.35 -19.26 -10.41
C ALA A 269 -6.91 -17.81 -10.61
N GLY A 270 -7.21 -16.94 -9.64
CA GLY A 270 -6.82 -15.54 -9.67
C GLY A 270 -5.31 -15.31 -9.69
N ASN A 271 -4.50 -16.29 -9.30
CA ASN A 271 -3.04 -16.22 -9.38
C ASN A 271 -2.49 -16.57 -10.77
N LEU A 272 -3.32 -17.15 -11.66
CA LEU A 272 -2.84 -17.70 -12.94
C LEU A 272 -2.34 -16.59 -13.86
N SER A 273 -3.12 -15.51 -13.97
CA SER A 273 -2.84 -14.39 -14.83
C SER A 273 -3.09 -13.06 -14.14
N LEU A 274 -2.47 -12.01 -14.68
CA LEU A 274 -2.63 -10.66 -14.14
C LEU A 274 -4.09 -10.17 -14.15
N LEU A 275 -4.89 -10.64 -15.12
CA LEU A 275 -6.31 -10.26 -15.25
C LEU A 275 -7.24 -11.17 -14.43
N GLY A 276 -6.75 -12.31 -13.93
CA GLY A 276 -7.58 -13.29 -13.24
C GLY A 276 -8.18 -12.78 -11.92
N SER A 277 -7.53 -11.81 -11.27
CA SER A 277 -8.00 -11.27 -9.99
C SER A 277 -8.03 -9.75 -9.97
N ALA A 278 -9.12 -9.23 -9.38
CA ALA A 278 -9.26 -7.89 -8.87
C ALA A 278 -8.01 -7.39 -8.11
N ALA A 279 -7.46 -8.25 -7.24
CA ALA A 279 -6.31 -7.91 -6.40
C ALA A 279 -5.06 -7.62 -7.25
N ASN A 280 -4.83 -8.38 -8.32
CA ASN A 280 -3.70 -8.18 -9.22
C ASN A 280 -3.83 -6.83 -9.93
N LEU A 281 -5.03 -6.49 -10.41
CA LEU A 281 -5.31 -5.19 -11.04
C LEU A 281 -5.15 -4.02 -10.05
N ILE A 282 -5.58 -4.19 -8.80
CA ILE A 282 -5.36 -3.19 -7.74
C ILE A 282 -3.86 -2.96 -7.56
N VAL A 283 -3.08 -4.02 -7.34
CA VAL A 283 -1.64 -3.91 -7.10
C VAL A 283 -0.94 -3.27 -8.29
N CYS A 284 -1.26 -3.67 -9.52
CA CYS A 284 -0.71 -3.05 -10.73
C CYS A 284 -1.07 -1.57 -10.85
N GLU A 285 -2.32 -1.19 -10.57
CA GLU A 285 -2.74 0.21 -10.62
C GLU A 285 -2.04 1.05 -9.54
N GLN A 286 -1.87 0.51 -8.33
CA GLN A 286 -1.13 1.20 -7.27
C GLN A 286 0.37 1.30 -7.59
N ALA A 287 0.98 0.23 -8.10
CA ALA A 287 2.39 0.23 -8.50
C ALA A 287 2.66 1.27 -9.60
N ARG A 288 1.76 1.39 -10.58
CA ARG A 288 1.85 2.40 -11.64
C ARG A 288 1.78 3.84 -11.11
N ARG A 289 1.10 4.09 -9.99
CA ARG A 289 0.98 5.41 -9.37
C ARG A 289 2.13 5.75 -8.44
N ALA A 290 3.01 4.80 -8.11
CA ALA A 290 4.11 5.01 -7.18
C ALA A 290 5.29 5.74 -7.87
N PRO A 291 5.68 6.96 -7.44
CA PRO A 291 6.70 7.76 -8.12
C PRO A 291 8.15 7.25 -8.03
N GLN A 292 8.43 6.25 -7.17
CA GLN A 292 9.79 5.87 -6.78
C GLN A 292 10.14 4.39 -7.01
N LEU A 293 9.24 3.59 -7.57
CA LEU A 293 9.55 2.24 -8.02
C LEU A 293 9.12 2.07 -9.47
N ASP A 294 10.09 2.09 -10.38
CA ASP A 294 9.88 1.89 -11.82
C ASP A 294 9.65 0.40 -12.16
N TYR A 295 8.92 -0.31 -11.30
CA TYR A 295 8.64 -1.73 -11.48
C TYR A 295 7.31 -1.93 -12.20
N THR A 296 7.40 -2.10 -13.52
CA THR A 296 6.25 -2.49 -14.33
C THR A 296 6.10 -4.01 -14.32
N LEU A 297 5.14 -4.52 -13.54
CA LEU A 297 4.79 -5.92 -13.55
C LEU A 297 4.15 -6.28 -14.90
N SER A 298 4.96 -6.82 -15.82
CA SER A 298 4.49 -7.31 -17.12
C SER A 298 3.64 -8.58 -16.96
N PHE A 299 2.63 -8.73 -17.84
CA PHE A 299 1.77 -9.91 -17.92
C PHE A 299 2.58 -11.22 -17.96
N TRP A 300 3.64 -11.26 -18.77
CA TRP A 300 4.48 -12.46 -18.92
C TRP A 300 5.31 -12.77 -17.68
N ASN A 301 5.78 -11.75 -16.97
CA ASN A 301 6.54 -11.96 -15.73
C ASN A 301 5.64 -12.51 -14.63
N HIS A 302 4.38 -12.05 -14.56
CA HIS A 302 3.40 -12.62 -13.66
C HIS A 302 3.09 -14.09 -14.01
N LEU A 303 2.92 -14.40 -15.31
CA LEU A 303 2.56 -15.74 -15.78
C LEU A 303 3.60 -16.82 -15.42
N LYS A 304 4.90 -16.46 -15.42
CA LYS A 304 6.01 -17.37 -15.04
C LYS A 304 5.85 -17.94 -13.63
N PHE A 305 5.33 -17.14 -12.71
CA PHE A 305 4.99 -17.59 -11.36
C PHE A 305 3.55 -18.14 -11.30
N GLY A 306 2.62 -17.43 -11.94
CA GLY A 306 1.19 -17.68 -11.83
C GLY A 306 0.76 -19.06 -12.31
N VAL A 307 1.28 -19.53 -13.45
CA VAL A 307 0.96 -20.85 -14.01
C VAL A 307 1.39 -22.00 -13.09
N PRO A 308 2.68 -22.16 -12.74
CA PRO A 308 3.09 -23.26 -11.89
C PRO A 308 2.45 -23.20 -10.50
N SER A 309 2.36 -22.01 -9.90
CA SER A 309 1.70 -21.81 -8.60
C SER A 309 0.23 -22.27 -8.63
N THR A 310 -0.54 -21.78 -9.61
CA THR A 310 -1.97 -22.08 -9.71
C THR A 310 -2.20 -23.57 -9.89
N LEU A 311 -1.46 -24.22 -10.79
CA LEU A 311 -1.65 -25.65 -11.07
C LEU A 311 -1.32 -26.52 -9.86
N ILE A 312 -0.20 -26.25 -9.19
CA ILE A 312 0.24 -27.01 -8.01
C ILE A 312 -0.75 -26.83 -6.85
N VAL A 313 -1.11 -25.58 -6.52
CA VAL A 313 -2.01 -25.29 -5.40
C VAL A 313 -3.44 -25.80 -5.69
N THR A 314 -3.88 -25.75 -6.94
CA THR A 314 -5.16 -26.34 -7.35
C THR A 314 -5.13 -27.85 -7.14
N ALA A 315 -4.11 -28.55 -7.64
CA ALA A 315 -4.00 -29.99 -7.50
C ALA A 315 -3.97 -30.44 -6.02
N ILE A 316 -3.20 -29.75 -5.18
CA ILE A 316 -3.13 -30.03 -3.74
C ILE A 316 -4.48 -29.77 -3.06
N GLY A 317 -5.18 -28.68 -3.40
CA GLY A 317 -6.47 -28.41 -2.77
C GLY A 317 -7.55 -29.41 -3.14
N LEU A 318 -7.60 -29.84 -4.41
CA LEU A 318 -8.56 -30.84 -4.88
C LEU A 318 -8.38 -32.19 -4.18
N THR A 319 -7.16 -32.55 -3.75
CA THR A 319 -6.94 -33.79 -2.97
C THR A 319 -7.31 -33.65 -1.50
N LEU A 320 -7.38 -32.42 -0.97
CA LEU A 320 -7.76 -32.14 0.42
C LEU A 320 -9.27 -32.01 0.62
N ILE A 321 -10.01 -31.60 -0.42
CA ILE A 321 -11.47 -31.46 -0.37
C ILE A 321 -12.11 -32.86 -0.40
N ARG A 322 -12.94 -33.17 0.59
CA ARG A 322 -13.68 -34.42 0.73
C ARG A 322 -15.18 -34.15 0.75
#